data_AF-A0A950PQ46-F1
#
_entry.id   AF-A0A950PQ46-F1
#
_cell.length_a   1.000
_cell.length_b   1.000
_cell.length_c   1.000
_cell.angle_alpha   90.00
_cell.angle_beta   90.00
_cell.angle_gamma   90.00
#
_symmetry.space_group_name_H-M   'P 1'
#
loop_
_entity.id
_entity.type
_entity.pdbx_description
1 polymer ?
#
loop_
_entity_poly.entity_id
_entity_poly.type
_entity_poly.pdbx_seq_one_letter_code
_entity_poly.pdbx_strand_id
1 'polypeptide(L)'
;LYEAVGQGTTAQFENVTVPANLTATVEDRHEVRTWLWRVLLADGTRTLTTTGRWNEALAHIETHRGVGKRMLDGRQVAVLAALTTNDTSRAITILADTTPGEPWEQAVTACLTALCRRDTGQLTDVHVKDLVNTYLEEKAKPGMTIFAIRLGLTTLDVIGSAENPAARRIVDELHHQTMHTNDGYAAREILAHPLFAALATEQQQQDCRDLVRICALGSGDLPDKLRDQLTAALRKGDRTIRDSIAIL
;
A
#
# COMPACT_ATOMS: atom_id res chain seq x y z
N LEU A 1 -2.53 22.34 -9.00
CA LEU A 1 -2.48 21.96 -10.43
C LEU A 1 -3.83 21.45 -10.93
N TYR A 2 -4.46 20.49 -10.24
CA TYR A 2 -5.80 19.96 -10.57
C TYR A 2 -6.84 21.06 -10.86
N GLU A 3 -6.98 22.05 -9.96
CA GLU A 3 -7.95 23.14 -10.12
C GLU A 3 -7.62 24.02 -11.34
N ALA A 4 -6.35 24.37 -11.54
CA ALA A 4 -5.91 25.22 -12.64
C ALA A 4 -6.15 24.58 -14.01
N VAL A 5 -5.79 23.30 -14.18
CA VAL A 5 -6.14 22.54 -15.40
C VAL A 5 -7.66 22.43 -15.55
N GLY A 6 -8.36 22.23 -14.44
CA GLY A 6 -9.82 22.18 -14.41
C GLY A 6 -10.51 23.47 -14.85
N GLN A 7 -9.89 24.62 -14.64
CA GLN A 7 -10.38 25.95 -15.01
C GLN A 7 -9.75 26.47 -16.31
N GLY A 8 -8.75 25.77 -16.88
CA GLY A 8 -7.99 26.23 -18.03
C GLY A 8 -7.16 27.48 -17.73
N THR A 9 -6.59 27.58 -16.53
CA THR A 9 -5.78 28.71 -16.08
C THR A 9 -4.30 28.33 -15.96
N THR A 10 -3.42 29.30 -16.14
CA THR A 10 -1.98 29.13 -15.92
C THR A 10 -1.70 28.95 -14.42
N ALA A 11 -0.79 28.04 -14.09
CA ALA A 11 -0.33 27.82 -12.71
C ALA A 11 1.20 27.91 -12.61
N GLN A 12 1.69 28.49 -11.52
CA GLN A 12 3.12 28.59 -11.23
C GLN A 12 3.46 27.66 -10.05
N PHE A 13 4.46 26.80 -10.22
CA PHE A 13 5.03 25.95 -9.17
C PHE A 13 6.54 26.15 -9.13
N GLU A 14 7.03 26.85 -8.11
CA GLU A 14 8.44 27.27 -8.04
C GLU A 14 8.89 27.92 -9.35
N ASN A 15 9.84 27.29 -10.06
CA ASN A 15 10.39 27.78 -11.32
C ASN A 15 9.71 27.16 -12.56
N VAL A 16 8.61 26.42 -12.39
CA VAL A 16 7.87 25.77 -13.47
C VAL A 16 6.52 26.47 -13.69
N THR A 17 6.35 27.04 -14.88
CA THR A 17 5.06 27.57 -15.34
C THR A 17 4.32 26.49 -16.10
N VAL A 18 3.13 26.11 -15.61
CA VAL A 18 2.21 25.23 -16.33
C VAL A 18 1.19 26.10 -17.06
N PRO A 19 1.16 26.10 -18.41
CA PRO A 19 0.34 27.02 -19.18
C PRO A 19 -1.14 26.60 -19.20
N ALA A 20 -2.03 27.59 -19.37
CA ALA A 20 -3.48 27.39 -19.51
C ALA A 20 -3.87 26.47 -20.69
N ASN A 21 -3.05 26.44 -21.75
CA ASN A 21 -3.22 25.63 -22.95
C ASN A 21 -2.33 24.37 -22.94
N LEU A 22 -2.14 23.76 -21.76
CA LEU A 22 -1.40 22.50 -21.59
C LEU A 22 -1.87 21.38 -22.54
N THR A 23 -3.15 21.40 -22.93
CA THR A 23 -3.76 20.40 -23.80
C THR A 23 -4.27 21.00 -25.10
N ALA A 24 -4.21 20.22 -26.19
CA ALA A 24 -4.64 20.66 -27.52
C ALA A 24 -6.16 20.73 -27.65
N THR A 25 -6.87 19.80 -27.01
CA THR A 25 -8.34 19.71 -27.06
C THR A 25 -8.97 19.77 -25.66
N VAL A 26 -10.31 19.86 -25.64
CA VAL A 26 -11.10 19.81 -24.41
C VAL A 26 -11.16 18.38 -23.88
N GLU A 27 -11.19 17.39 -24.76
CA GLU A 27 -11.13 15.97 -24.46
C GLU A 27 -9.82 15.61 -23.75
N ASP A 28 -8.69 16.07 -24.29
CA ASP A 28 -7.38 15.92 -23.66
C ASP A 28 -7.35 16.57 -22.26
N ARG A 29 -7.99 17.74 -22.12
CA ARG A 29 -8.10 18.42 -20.81
C ARG A 29 -8.89 17.59 -19.81
N HIS A 30 -9.98 16.96 -20.25
CA HIS A 30 -10.78 16.08 -19.41
C HIS A 30 -9.98 14.84 -18.99
N GLU A 31 -9.18 14.26 -19.89
CA GLU A 31 -8.30 13.14 -19.57
C GLU A 31 -7.23 13.53 -18.54
N VAL A 32 -6.50 14.63 -18.78
CA VAL A 32 -5.49 15.14 -17.84
C VAL A 32 -6.12 15.49 -16.49
N ARG A 33 -7.30 16.13 -16.48
CA ARG A 33 -8.03 16.42 -15.25
C ARG A 33 -8.41 15.14 -14.50
N THR A 34 -8.87 14.12 -15.21
CA THR A 34 -9.24 12.82 -14.61
C THR A 34 -8.02 12.13 -14.02
N TRP A 35 -6.90 12.15 -14.72
CA TRP A 35 -5.63 11.62 -14.22
C TRP A 35 -5.16 12.38 -12.97
N LEU A 36 -5.12 13.72 -13.02
CA LEU A 36 -4.75 14.57 -11.87
C LEU A 36 -5.67 14.35 -10.66
N TRP A 37 -6.96 14.12 -10.89
CA TRP A 37 -7.90 13.78 -9.82
C TRP A 37 -7.54 12.45 -9.14
N ARG A 38 -7.19 11.41 -9.93
CA ARG A 38 -6.75 10.12 -9.37
C ARG A 38 -5.47 10.26 -8.56
N VAL A 39 -4.49 11.01 -9.07
CA VAL A 39 -3.23 11.29 -8.37
C VAL A 39 -3.48 12.05 -7.06
N LEU A 40 -4.27 13.14 -7.11
CA LEU A 40 -4.63 13.92 -5.92
C LEU A 40 -5.33 13.07 -4.86
N LEU A 41 -6.26 12.21 -5.29
CA LEU A 41 -6.98 11.31 -4.40
C LEU A 41 -6.02 10.31 -3.75
N ALA A 42 -5.21 9.60 -4.54
CA ALA A 42 -4.32 8.56 -4.06
C ALA A 42 -3.18 9.12 -3.17
N ASP A 43 -2.47 10.13 -3.64
CA ASP A 43 -1.30 10.68 -2.94
C ASP A 43 -1.68 11.46 -1.69
N GLY A 44 -2.78 12.24 -1.76
CA GLY A 44 -3.32 12.95 -0.59
C GLY A 44 -3.75 11.96 0.49
N THR A 45 -4.46 10.90 0.11
CA THR A 45 -4.84 9.82 1.03
C THR A 45 -3.62 9.17 1.65
N ARG A 46 -2.64 8.74 0.84
CA ARG A 46 -1.42 8.06 1.31
C ARG A 46 -0.60 8.92 2.27
N THR A 47 -0.48 10.21 1.98
CA THR A 47 0.27 11.15 2.84
C THR A 47 -0.38 11.28 4.22
N LEU A 48 -1.71 11.36 4.26
CA LEU A 48 -2.46 11.48 5.51
C LEU A 48 -2.45 10.17 6.30
N THR A 49 -2.64 9.01 5.63
CA THR A 49 -2.69 7.71 6.31
C THR A 49 -1.33 7.26 6.86
N THR A 50 -0.23 7.55 6.15
CA THR A 50 1.13 7.21 6.62
C THR A 50 1.54 8.01 7.87
N THR A 51 0.89 9.14 8.14
CA THR A 51 1.08 9.95 9.35
C THR A 51 0.01 9.71 10.42
N GLY A 52 -0.87 8.70 10.23
CA GLY A 52 -1.92 8.34 11.17
C GLY A 52 -3.13 9.29 11.19
N ARG A 53 -3.21 10.25 10.26
CA ARG A 53 -4.28 11.27 10.18
C ARG A 53 -5.51 10.72 9.46
N TRP A 54 -6.10 9.64 9.98
CA TRP A 54 -7.17 8.87 9.32
C TRP A 54 -8.45 9.66 9.08
N ASN A 55 -8.88 10.50 10.02
CA ASN A 55 -10.07 11.34 9.85
C ASN A 55 -9.88 12.39 8.75
N GLU A 56 -8.68 12.95 8.64
CA GLU A 56 -8.36 13.92 7.60
C GLU A 56 -8.25 13.24 6.24
N ALA A 57 -7.70 12.01 6.21
CA ALA A 57 -7.71 11.18 5.00
C ALA A 57 -9.15 10.89 4.55
N LEU A 58 -10.05 10.56 5.48
CA LEU A 58 -11.46 10.34 5.15
C LEU A 58 -12.12 11.61 4.60
N ALA A 59 -11.93 12.77 5.26
CA ALA A 59 -12.46 14.04 4.78
C ALA A 59 -11.92 14.41 3.38
N HIS A 60 -10.64 14.15 3.11
CA HIS A 60 -10.04 14.33 1.78
C HIS A 60 -10.71 13.45 0.73
N ILE A 61 -10.91 12.15 1.03
CA ILE A 61 -11.56 11.21 0.12
C ILE A 61 -13.03 11.59 -0.12
N GLU A 62 -13.77 11.95 0.92
CA GLU A 62 -15.17 12.35 0.82
C GLU A 62 -15.35 13.62 -0.03
N THR A 63 -14.50 14.63 0.19
CA THR A 63 -14.46 15.87 -0.62
C THR A 63 -14.32 15.56 -2.11
N HIS A 64 -13.54 14.53 -2.44
CA HIS A 64 -13.27 14.11 -3.81
C HIS A 64 -14.18 12.95 -4.28
N ARG A 65 -15.20 12.57 -3.50
CA ARG A 65 -16.14 11.47 -3.79
C ARG A 65 -15.45 10.11 -4.04
N GLY A 66 -14.36 9.85 -3.32
CA GLY A 66 -13.55 8.63 -3.45
C GLY A 66 -14.04 7.42 -2.64
N VAL A 67 -15.13 7.54 -1.86
CA VAL A 67 -15.69 6.41 -1.11
C VAL A 67 -16.68 5.64 -1.99
N GLY A 68 -16.26 4.48 -2.49
CA GLY A 68 -17.08 3.58 -3.29
C GLY A 68 -17.82 2.51 -2.47
N LYS A 69 -18.49 1.57 -3.17
CA LYS A 69 -19.14 0.38 -2.57
C LYS A 69 -18.22 -0.83 -2.41
N ARG A 70 -17.11 -0.87 -3.15
CA ARG A 70 -16.11 -1.95 -3.12
C ARG A 70 -15.00 -1.67 -2.10
N MET A 71 -14.25 -2.69 -1.68
CA MET A 71 -13.17 -2.57 -0.69
C MET A 71 -11.86 -1.99 -1.27
N LEU A 72 -11.97 -0.83 -1.89
CA LEU A 72 -10.82 -0.04 -2.34
C LEU A 72 -10.39 0.94 -1.24
N ASP A 73 -9.31 1.68 -1.48
CA ASP A 73 -8.67 2.60 -0.52
C ASP A 73 -9.65 3.49 0.24
N GLY A 74 -10.61 4.12 -0.46
CA GLY A 74 -11.59 5.00 0.16
C GLY A 74 -12.44 4.33 1.23
N ARG A 75 -12.80 3.06 1.04
CA ARG A 75 -13.63 2.31 1.99
C ARG A 75 -12.78 1.74 3.13
N GLN A 76 -11.56 1.31 2.84
CA GLN A 76 -10.58 0.91 3.86
C GLN A 76 -10.28 2.07 4.82
N VAL A 77 -10.04 3.28 4.29
CA VAL A 77 -9.82 4.50 5.08
C VAL A 77 -11.05 4.84 5.91
N ALA A 78 -12.26 4.71 5.37
CA ALA A 78 -13.49 5.00 6.12
C ALA A 78 -13.66 4.05 7.32
N VAL A 79 -13.34 2.76 7.16
CA VAL A 79 -13.35 1.78 8.26
C VAL A 79 -12.29 2.13 9.31
N LEU A 80 -11.04 2.37 8.89
CA LEU A 80 -9.95 2.67 9.81
C LEU A 80 -10.14 4.00 10.55
N ALA A 81 -10.67 5.03 9.89
CA ALA A 81 -11.03 6.30 10.53
C ALA A 81 -12.08 6.10 11.65
N ALA A 82 -13.11 5.30 11.38
CA ALA A 82 -14.11 4.95 12.38
C ALA A 82 -13.48 4.20 13.58
N LEU A 83 -12.62 3.21 13.32
CA LEU A 83 -11.91 2.48 14.38
C LEU A 83 -10.98 3.40 15.19
N THR A 84 -10.26 4.33 14.57
CA THR A 84 -9.36 5.26 15.28
C THR A 84 -10.10 6.26 16.18
N THR A 85 -11.41 6.40 15.99
CA THR A 85 -12.28 7.23 16.83
C THR A 85 -13.15 6.41 17.79
N ASN A 86 -12.88 5.10 17.91
CA ASN A 86 -13.65 4.12 18.68
C ASN A 86 -15.12 4.00 18.23
N ASP A 87 -15.45 4.37 16.98
CA ASP A 87 -16.77 4.17 16.39
C ASP A 87 -16.81 2.83 15.63
N THR A 88 -16.65 1.75 16.39
CA THR A 88 -16.63 0.38 15.84
C THR A 88 -17.98 -0.01 15.25
N SER A 89 -19.08 0.60 15.72
CA SER A 89 -20.41 0.40 15.14
C SER A 89 -20.48 0.92 13.70
N ARG A 90 -19.99 2.14 13.44
CA ARG A 90 -19.87 2.66 12.07
C ARG A 90 -18.96 1.81 11.20
N ALA A 91 -17.83 1.35 11.73
CA ALA A 91 -16.91 0.47 11.01
C ALA A 91 -17.63 -0.82 10.55
N ILE A 92 -18.41 -1.44 11.43
CA ILE A 92 -19.22 -2.63 11.13
C ILE A 92 -20.29 -2.33 10.07
N THR A 93 -21.01 -1.21 10.17
CA THR A 93 -21.99 -0.81 9.15
C THR A 93 -21.34 -0.64 7.78
N ILE A 94 -20.19 0.03 7.71
CA ILE A 94 -19.44 0.16 6.46
C ILE A 94 -19.09 -1.23 5.95
N LEU A 95 -18.50 -2.11 6.76
CA LEU A 95 -18.13 -3.46 6.32
C LEU A 95 -19.33 -4.25 5.78
N ALA A 96 -20.48 -4.21 6.46
CA ALA A 96 -21.71 -4.88 6.04
C ALA A 96 -22.25 -4.36 4.70
N ASP A 97 -22.12 -3.06 4.43
CA ASP A 97 -22.54 -2.44 3.18
C ASP A 97 -21.54 -2.65 2.02
N THR A 98 -20.42 -3.36 2.26
CA THR A 98 -19.37 -3.55 1.24
C THR A 98 -19.82 -4.58 0.23
N THR A 99 -19.82 -4.21 -1.04
CA THR A 99 -20.05 -5.14 -2.14
C THR A 99 -18.81 -6.04 -2.30
N PRO A 100 -18.99 -7.38 -2.36
CA PRO A 100 -17.89 -8.30 -2.61
C PRO A 100 -17.11 -7.95 -3.88
N GLY A 101 -15.79 -8.11 -3.82
CA GLY A 101 -14.87 -7.77 -4.90
C GLY A 101 -13.98 -8.94 -5.30
N GLU A 102 -12.79 -8.61 -5.80
CA GLU A 102 -11.73 -9.58 -6.10
C GLU A 102 -11.26 -10.30 -4.82
N PRO A 103 -10.58 -11.45 -4.93
CA PRO A 103 -10.10 -12.19 -3.75
C PRO A 103 -9.29 -11.35 -2.76
N TRP A 104 -8.42 -10.46 -3.24
CA TRP A 104 -7.65 -9.57 -2.37
C TRP A 104 -8.55 -8.57 -1.60
N GLU A 105 -9.64 -8.08 -2.20
CA GLU A 105 -10.62 -7.22 -1.52
C GLU A 105 -11.35 -7.98 -0.41
N GLN A 106 -11.64 -9.26 -0.65
CA GLN A 106 -12.26 -10.12 0.35
C GLN A 106 -11.32 -10.37 1.52
N ALA A 107 -10.03 -10.62 1.25
CA ALA A 107 -9.03 -10.80 2.29
C ALA A 107 -8.85 -9.53 3.15
N VAL A 108 -8.82 -8.34 2.52
CA VAL A 108 -8.80 -7.06 3.26
C VAL A 108 -10.08 -6.89 4.08
N THR A 109 -11.26 -7.20 3.51
CA THR A 109 -12.55 -7.10 4.22
C THR A 109 -12.60 -8.05 5.42
N ALA A 110 -12.09 -9.27 5.28
CA ALA A 110 -12.00 -10.25 6.35
C ALA A 110 -11.07 -9.76 7.47
N CYS A 111 -9.91 -9.20 7.10
CA CYS A 111 -8.95 -8.63 8.05
C CYS A 111 -9.56 -7.48 8.87
N LEU A 112 -10.20 -6.52 8.19
CA LEU A 112 -10.88 -5.39 8.86
C LEU A 112 -12.06 -5.85 9.72
N THR A 113 -12.80 -6.88 9.27
CA THR A 113 -13.90 -7.47 10.07
C THR A 113 -13.37 -8.12 11.34
N ALA A 114 -12.28 -8.87 11.25
CA ALA A 114 -11.64 -9.48 12.40
C ALA A 114 -11.06 -8.43 13.36
N LEU A 115 -10.52 -7.33 12.84
CA LEU A 115 -10.07 -6.20 13.65
C LEU A 115 -11.23 -5.56 14.44
N CYS A 116 -12.38 -5.31 13.79
CA CYS A 116 -13.58 -4.80 14.48
C CYS A 116 -14.05 -5.76 15.59
N ARG A 117 -14.05 -7.07 15.32
CA ARG A 117 -14.43 -8.08 16.33
C ARG A 117 -13.45 -8.15 17.48
N ARG A 118 -12.15 -7.95 17.22
CA ARG A 118 -11.15 -7.88 18.28
C ARG A 118 -11.39 -6.69 19.19
N ASP A 119 -11.66 -5.52 18.59
CA ASP A 119 -11.96 -4.30 19.33
C ASP A 119 -13.18 -4.45 20.24
N THR A 120 -14.22 -5.16 19.79
CA THR A 120 -15.40 -5.47 20.61
C THR A 120 -15.26 -6.68 21.53
N GLY A 121 -14.09 -7.35 21.57
CA GLY A 121 -13.87 -8.57 22.37
C GLY A 121 -14.62 -9.81 21.86
N GLN A 122 -15.05 -9.81 20.61
CA GLN A 122 -15.83 -10.87 19.95
C GLN A 122 -15.02 -11.70 18.94
N LEU A 123 -13.70 -11.52 18.88
CA LEU A 123 -12.85 -12.36 18.05
C LEU A 123 -12.74 -13.76 18.68
N THR A 124 -13.11 -14.79 17.92
CA THR A 124 -13.09 -16.19 18.37
C THR A 124 -12.14 -16.99 17.50
N ASP A 125 -11.78 -18.21 17.92
CA ASP A 125 -10.92 -19.11 17.15
C ASP A 125 -11.49 -19.45 15.76
N VAL A 126 -12.83 -19.51 15.62
CA VAL A 126 -13.49 -19.71 14.33
C VAL A 126 -13.22 -18.52 13.41
N HIS A 127 -13.37 -17.29 13.91
CA HIS A 127 -13.11 -16.08 13.15
C HIS A 127 -11.63 -15.97 12.74
N VAL A 128 -10.72 -16.33 13.64
CA VAL A 128 -9.28 -16.39 13.34
C VAL A 128 -8.99 -17.42 12.25
N LYS A 129 -9.57 -18.61 12.35
CA LYS A 129 -9.41 -19.67 11.34
C LYS A 129 -9.91 -19.22 9.96
N ASP A 130 -11.08 -18.57 9.91
CA ASP A 130 -11.67 -18.06 8.66
C ASP A 130 -10.81 -16.96 8.03
N LEU A 131 -10.29 -16.03 8.85
CA LEU A 131 -9.35 -15.00 8.41
C LEU A 131 -8.09 -15.63 7.80
N VAL A 132 -7.47 -16.56 8.52
CA VAL A 132 -6.25 -17.24 8.04
C VAL A 132 -6.52 -18.01 6.76
N ASN A 133 -7.63 -18.73 6.66
CA ASN A 133 -7.95 -19.44 5.42
C ASN A 133 -8.18 -18.48 4.26
N THR A 134 -8.88 -17.36 4.47
CA THR A 134 -9.10 -16.34 3.43
C THR A 134 -7.78 -15.75 2.93
N TYR A 135 -6.83 -15.48 3.84
CA TYR A 135 -5.50 -15.02 3.47
C TYR A 135 -4.71 -16.07 2.68
N LEU A 136 -4.70 -17.33 3.14
CA LEU A 136 -3.95 -18.42 2.48
C LEU A 136 -4.53 -18.81 1.12
N GLU A 137 -5.82 -18.60 0.90
CA GLU A 137 -6.48 -18.79 -0.40
C GLU A 137 -6.17 -17.66 -1.39
N GLU A 138 -5.74 -16.49 -0.90
CA GLU A 138 -5.31 -15.37 -1.73
C GLU A 138 -3.98 -15.71 -2.39
N LYS A 139 -4.02 -15.84 -3.72
CA LYS A 139 -2.80 -15.99 -4.51
C LYS A 139 -2.37 -14.62 -5.01
N ALA A 140 -1.28 -14.11 -4.43
CA ALA A 140 -0.68 -12.85 -4.84
C ALA A 140 -0.49 -12.80 -6.37
N LYS A 141 -1.15 -11.85 -7.03
CA LYS A 141 -0.93 -11.59 -8.46
C LYS A 141 0.51 -11.09 -8.68
N PRO A 142 1.11 -11.31 -9.86
CA PRO A 142 2.41 -10.71 -10.19
C PRO A 142 2.40 -9.20 -9.94
N GLY A 143 3.40 -8.71 -9.19
CA GLY A 143 3.49 -7.31 -8.77
C GLY A 143 2.78 -6.95 -7.46
N MET A 144 2.11 -7.91 -6.81
CA MET A 144 1.42 -7.70 -5.53
C MET A 144 2.14 -8.34 -4.32
N THR A 145 3.39 -8.81 -4.47
CA THR A 145 4.15 -9.48 -3.39
C THR A 145 4.16 -8.66 -2.10
N ILE A 146 4.55 -7.38 -2.15
CA ILE A 146 4.60 -6.53 -0.96
C ILE A 146 3.21 -6.30 -0.36
N PHE A 147 2.17 -6.22 -1.19
CA PHE A 147 0.81 -6.13 -0.69
C PHE A 147 0.42 -7.39 0.09
N ALA A 148 0.66 -8.57 -0.49
CA ALA A 148 0.34 -9.86 0.16
C ALA A 148 1.15 -10.05 1.46
N ILE A 149 2.43 -9.67 1.46
CA ILE A 149 3.27 -9.70 2.66
C ILE A 149 2.69 -8.80 3.75
N ARG A 150 2.36 -7.54 3.43
CA ARG A 150 1.77 -6.61 4.40
C ARG A 150 0.40 -7.07 4.90
N LEU A 151 -0.41 -7.68 4.05
CA LEU A 151 -1.68 -8.25 4.46
C LEU A 151 -1.49 -9.43 5.43
N GLY A 152 -0.49 -10.28 5.19
CA GLY A 152 -0.13 -11.37 6.11
C GLY A 152 0.41 -10.87 7.44
N LEU A 153 1.26 -9.83 7.43
CA LEU A 153 1.73 -9.18 8.65
C LEU A 153 0.58 -8.52 9.43
N THR A 154 -0.32 -7.83 8.74
CA THR A 154 -1.54 -7.27 9.37
C THR A 154 -2.43 -8.37 9.95
N THR A 155 -2.52 -9.52 9.28
CA THR A 155 -3.24 -10.69 9.79
C THR A 155 -2.60 -11.25 11.06
N LEU A 156 -1.26 -11.31 11.14
CA LEU A 156 -0.55 -11.64 12.38
C LEU A 156 -0.88 -10.66 13.50
N ASP A 157 -0.85 -9.36 13.20
CA ASP A 157 -1.18 -8.32 14.18
C ASP A 157 -2.60 -8.49 14.70
N VAL A 158 -3.58 -8.78 13.84
CA VAL A 158 -4.98 -9.03 14.23
C VAL A 158 -5.09 -10.24 15.15
N ILE A 159 -4.39 -11.35 14.85
CA ILE A 159 -4.35 -12.55 15.72
C ILE A 159 -3.74 -12.19 17.08
N GLY A 160 -2.68 -11.38 17.10
CA GLY A 160 -2.15 -10.71 18.28
C GLY A 160 -1.48 -11.61 19.34
N SER A 161 -1.46 -12.94 19.14
CA SER A 161 -0.83 -13.88 20.07
C SER A 161 0.04 -14.90 19.34
N ALA A 162 1.30 -15.00 19.79
CA ALA A 162 2.25 -16.01 19.34
C ALA A 162 1.86 -17.44 19.76
N GLU A 163 1.00 -17.58 20.78
CA GLU A 163 0.52 -18.90 21.24
C GLU A 163 -0.57 -19.46 20.32
N ASN A 164 -1.18 -18.63 19.47
CA ASN A 164 -2.22 -19.10 18.56
C ASN A 164 -1.58 -19.91 17.41
N PRO A 165 -1.94 -21.20 17.22
CA PRO A 165 -1.38 -22.02 16.15
C PRO A 165 -1.58 -21.45 14.74
N ALA A 166 -2.62 -20.62 14.56
CA ALA A 166 -2.89 -19.96 13.29
C ALA A 166 -1.81 -18.91 12.93
N ALA A 167 -1.17 -18.28 13.92
CA ALA A 167 -0.08 -17.35 13.69
C ALA A 167 1.13 -18.03 13.04
N ARG A 168 1.44 -19.27 13.46
CA ARG A 168 2.53 -20.05 12.88
C ARG A 168 2.30 -20.35 11.40
N ARG A 169 1.05 -20.67 11.02
CA ARG A 169 0.68 -20.91 9.60
C ARG A 169 0.93 -19.67 8.74
N ILE A 170 0.64 -18.48 9.25
CA ILE A 170 0.88 -17.23 8.53
C ILE A 170 2.39 -16.97 8.38
N VAL A 171 3.18 -17.23 9.42
CA VAL A 171 4.66 -17.09 9.36
C VAL A 171 5.27 -18.02 8.32
N ASP A 172 4.82 -19.27 8.29
CA ASP A 172 5.31 -20.25 7.31
C ASP A 172 4.93 -19.82 5.88
N GLU A 173 3.72 -19.29 5.66
CA GLU A 173 3.32 -18.76 4.35
C GLU A 173 4.11 -17.51 3.95
N LEU A 174 4.30 -16.55 4.87
CA LEU A 174 5.08 -15.34 4.62
C LEU A 174 6.52 -15.67 4.19
N HIS A 175 7.15 -16.63 4.88
CA HIS A 175 8.47 -17.13 4.49
C HIS A 175 8.42 -17.79 3.10
N HIS A 176 7.46 -18.70 2.88
CA HIS A 176 7.30 -19.39 1.60
C HIS A 176 7.13 -18.42 0.42
N GLN A 177 6.22 -17.44 0.52
CA GLN A 177 6.00 -16.44 -0.53
C GLN A 177 7.25 -15.59 -0.80
N THR A 178 7.94 -15.18 0.27
CA THR A 178 9.16 -14.38 0.17
C THR A 178 10.26 -15.14 -0.57
N MET A 179 10.46 -16.42 -0.24
CA MET A 179 11.45 -17.26 -0.91
C MET A 179 11.04 -17.59 -2.34
N HIS A 180 9.76 -17.89 -2.57
CA HIS A 180 9.23 -18.22 -3.89
C HIS A 180 9.38 -17.05 -4.89
N THR A 181 9.16 -15.83 -4.44
CA THR A 181 9.29 -14.62 -5.26
C THR A 181 10.71 -14.06 -5.32
N ASN A 182 11.62 -14.57 -4.48
CA ASN A 182 12.99 -14.08 -4.32
C ASN A 182 13.05 -12.56 -4.09
N ASP A 183 12.11 -12.04 -3.30
CA ASP A 183 11.93 -10.61 -3.06
C ASP A 183 12.64 -10.17 -1.76
N GLY A 184 13.76 -9.46 -1.92
CA GLY A 184 14.53 -8.94 -0.78
C GLY A 184 13.79 -7.88 0.04
N TYR A 185 12.87 -7.11 -0.56
CA TYR A 185 12.07 -6.13 0.17
C TYR A 185 11.06 -6.82 1.06
N ALA A 186 10.41 -7.88 0.56
CA ALA A 186 9.55 -8.74 1.35
C ALA A 186 10.32 -9.37 2.52
N ALA A 187 11.52 -9.91 2.27
CA ALA A 187 12.37 -10.51 3.31
C ALA A 187 12.74 -9.51 4.41
N ARG A 188 13.08 -8.28 4.01
CA ARG A 188 13.37 -7.20 4.96
C ARG A 188 12.15 -6.83 5.80
N GLU A 189 10.97 -6.78 5.17
CA GLU A 189 9.72 -6.38 5.83
C GLU A 189 9.27 -7.41 6.86
N ILE A 190 9.31 -8.72 6.53
CA ILE A 190 8.94 -9.76 7.49
C ILE A 190 9.97 -9.89 8.63
N LEU A 191 11.27 -9.73 8.36
CA LEU A 191 12.30 -9.73 9.41
C LEU A 191 12.16 -8.57 10.40
N ALA A 192 11.65 -7.43 9.94
CA ALA A 192 11.40 -6.27 10.80
C ALA A 192 10.14 -6.44 11.67
N HIS A 193 9.30 -7.45 11.40
CA HIS A 193 8.04 -7.62 12.10
C HIS A 193 8.19 -8.43 13.41
N PRO A 194 7.81 -7.90 14.58
CA PRO A 194 8.06 -8.56 15.87
C PRO A 194 7.46 -9.95 15.99
N LEU A 195 6.21 -10.14 15.54
CA LEU A 195 5.55 -11.46 15.61
C LEU A 195 6.19 -12.48 14.66
N PHE A 196 6.70 -12.05 13.50
CA PHE A 196 7.42 -12.94 12.60
C PHE A 196 8.75 -13.34 13.23
N ALA A 197 9.52 -12.38 13.76
CA ALA A 197 10.79 -12.65 14.42
C ALA A 197 10.65 -13.57 15.65
N ALA A 198 9.56 -13.43 16.41
CA ALA A 198 9.30 -14.29 17.57
C ALA A 198 8.91 -15.73 17.18
N LEU A 199 8.22 -15.89 16.06
CA LEU A 199 7.63 -17.18 15.67
C LEU A 199 8.44 -17.94 14.63
N ALA A 200 9.20 -17.29 13.75
CA ALA A 200 9.95 -17.94 12.69
C ALA A 200 11.07 -18.84 13.26
N THR A 201 11.35 -19.97 12.60
CA THR A 201 12.53 -20.77 12.97
C THR A 201 13.82 -20.02 12.69
N GLU A 202 14.90 -20.43 13.34
CA GLU A 202 16.24 -19.89 13.06
C GLU A 202 16.60 -20.01 11.57
N GLN A 203 16.24 -21.14 10.93
CA GLN A 203 16.45 -21.34 9.51
C GLN A 203 15.65 -20.34 8.65
N GLN A 204 14.36 -20.17 8.93
CA GLN A 204 13.51 -19.22 8.19
C GLN A 204 14.06 -17.80 8.29
N GLN A 205 14.48 -17.39 9.49
CA GLN A 205 15.09 -16.08 9.67
C GLN A 205 16.44 -15.97 8.93
N GLN A 206 17.23 -17.04 8.93
CA GLN A 206 18.52 -17.06 8.26
C GLN A 206 18.36 -16.95 6.74
N ASP A 207 17.43 -17.69 6.15
CA ASP A 207 17.09 -17.61 4.72
C ASP A 207 16.70 -16.17 4.34
N CYS A 208 15.84 -15.52 5.12
CA CYS A 208 15.45 -14.14 4.88
C CYS A 208 16.63 -13.17 5.01
N ARG A 209 17.52 -13.36 6.00
CA ARG A 209 18.71 -12.52 6.18
C ARG A 209 19.67 -12.67 5.01
N ASP A 210 19.84 -13.89 4.52
CA ASP A 210 20.67 -14.18 3.36
C ASP A 210 20.11 -13.55 2.09
N LEU A 211 18.79 -13.60 1.89
CA LEU A 211 18.14 -12.93 0.77
C LEU A 211 18.31 -11.41 0.82
N VAL A 212 18.08 -10.77 1.98
CA VAL A 212 18.33 -9.33 2.18
C VAL A 212 19.76 -8.96 1.82
N ARG A 213 20.73 -9.77 2.27
CA ARG A 213 22.16 -9.57 2.00
C ARG A 213 22.49 -9.71 0.51
N ILE A 214 21.97 -10.73 -0.17
CA ILE A 214 22.19 -10.95 -1.61
C ILE A 214 21.59 -9.80 -2.43
N CYS A 215 20.46 -9.25 -2.00
CA CYS A 215 19.86 -8.07 -2.61
C CYS A 215 20.57 -6.74 -2.24
N ALA A 216 21.64 -6.79 -1.43
CA ALA A 216 22.37 -5.62 -0.92
C ALA A 216 21.47 -4.58 -0.22
N LEU A 217 20.34 -5.03 0.35
CA LEU A 217 19.40 -4.14 1.01
C LEU A 217 19.92 -3.80 2.40
N GLY A 218 20.07 -2.49 2.66
CA GLY A 218 20.64 -1.99 3.91
C GLY A 218 22.17 -1.83 3.91
N SER A 219 22.85 -2.15 2.79
CA SER A 219 24.29 -1.97 2.67
C SER A 219 24.73 -0.50 2.71
N GLY A 220 23.84 0.44 2.37
CA GLY A 220 24.09 1.89 2.43
C GLY A 220 25.09 2.43 1.39
N ASP A 221 25.94 1.57 0.84
CA ASP A 221 27.00 1.93 -0.09
C ASP A 221 26.77 1.36 -1.48
N LEU A 222 26.85 2.24 -2.49
CA LEU A 222 26.94 1.86 -3.89
C LEU A 222 28.43 1.77 -4.28
N PRO A 223 28.93 0.62 -4.75
CA PRO A 223 30.30 0.47 -5.23
C PRO A 223 30.66 1.54 -6.26
N ASP A 224 31.87 2.11 -6.17
CA ASP A 224 32.28 3.28 -6.96
C ASP A 224 32.04 3.11 -8.46
N LYS A 225 32.34 1.91 -8.99
CA LYS A 225 32.09 1.59 -10.41
C LYS A 225 30.61 1.71 -10.80
N LEU A 226 29.70 1.24 -9.96
CA LEU A 226 28.25 1.35 -10.21
C LEU A 226 27.77 2.79 -10.03
N ARG A 227 28.35 3.52 -9.06
CA ARG A 227 28.09 4.94 -8.84
C ARG A 227 28.47 5.79 -10.04
N ASP A 228 29.64 5.53 -10.63
CA ASP A 228 30.11 6.21 -11.83
C ASP A 228 29.22 5.93 -13.03
N GLN A 229 28.82 4.66 -13.21
CA GLN A 229 27.90 4.25 -14.28
C GLN A 229 26.52 4.91 -14.14
N LEU A 230 25.94 4.91 -12.93
CA LEU A 230 24.66 5.55 -12.65
C LEU A 230 24.74 7.07 -12.89
N THR A 231 25.80 7.71 -12.42
CA THR A 231 26.04 9.14 -12.63
C THR A 231 26.16 9.49 -14.12
N ALA A 232 26.88 8.67 -14.89
CA ALA A 232 27.01 8.85 -16.33
C ALA A 232 25.66 8.69 -17.05
N ALA A 233 24.85 7.70 -16.65
CA ALA A 233 23.51 7.49 -17.20
C ALA A 233 22.56 8.66 -16.89
N LEU A 234 22.53 9.14 -15.64
CA LEU A 234 21.72 10.30 -15.23
C LEU A 234 22.11 11.56 -16.01
N ARG A 235 23.41 11.83 -16.16
CA ARG A 235 23.91 12.95 -16.98
C ARG A 235 23.55 12.84 -18.45
N LYS A 236 23.41 11.63 -18.98
CA LYS A 236 22.97 11.41 -20.36
C LYS A 236 21.47 11.67 -20.49
N GLY A 237 20.68 11.16 -19.55
CA GLY A 237 19.22 11.41 -19.50
C GLY A 237 18.87 12.88 -19.38
N ASP A 238 19.51 13.61 -18.45
CA ASP A 238 19.30 15.06 -18.28
C ASP A 238 19.61 15.83 -19.57
N ARG A 239 20.71 15.51 -20.25
CA ARG A 239 21.04 16.09 -21.55
C ARG A 239 19.96 15.82 -22.59
N THR A 240 19.54 14.57 -22.76
CA THR A 240 18.49 14.21 -23.74
C THR A 240 17.17 14.92 -23.45
N ILE A 241 16.77 15.06 -22.18
CA ILE A 241 15.55 15.77 -21.81
C ILE A 241 15.67 17.26 -22.15
N ARG A 242 16.79 17.91 -21.78
CA ARG A 242 17.03 19.33 -22.10
C ARG A 242 17.05 19.59 -23.60
N ASP A 243 17.73 18.74 -24.36
CA ASP A 243 17.81 18.87 -25.82
C ASP A 243 16.41 18.73 -26.45
N SER A 244 15.57 17.84 -25.93
CA SER A 244 14.20 17.64 -26.43
C SER A 244 13.29 18.83 -26.14
N ILE A 245 13.51 19.54 -25.02
CA ILE A 245 12.75 20.74 -24.65
C ILE A 245 13.25 21.96 -25.43
N ALA A 246 14.54 22.05 -25.76
CA ALA A 246 15.11 23.16 -26.52
C ALA A 246 14.70 23.17 -28.01
N ILE A 247 14.13 22.07 -28.52
CA ILE A 247 13.68 21.92 -29.91
C ILE A 247 12.19 22.30 -30.06
N LEU A 248 11.47 22.53 -28.96
CA LEU A 248 10.07 23.03 -28.91
C LEU A 248 10.04 24.55 -28.71
#